data_AF-A0A0A1U9J4-F1
#
_entry.id   AF-A0A0A1U9J4-F1
#
_cell.length_a   1.000
_cell.length_b   1.000
_cell.length_c   1.000
_cell.angle_alpha   90.00
_cell.angle_beta   90.00
_cell.angle_gamma   90.00
#
_symmetry.space_group_name_H-M   'P 1'
#
loop_
_entity.id
_entity.type
_entity.pdbx_description
1 polymer ?
#
loop_
_entity_poly.entity_id
_entity_poly.type
_entity_poly.pdbx_seq_one_letter_code
_entity_poly.pdbx_strand_id
1 'polypeptide(L)'
;MNALGYTFHNVDYSQQNLYEFGDKADFSVIKTINHEDKNLLMKNTHYWKTQFDLNDTFTEKFEMPSQIETLEYCKLASYNLREVDVSLVSKKINESSFYNTHFLQKVTFSNTLEEIDEEAFFNSFSLKSVTLPQSLKKVGKQCFANCYSLESVFCESKEVLYDSQCFMNCFNLKFISKVKHLKSCVFWCCNSLSCLTILETLNVFLIACL
;
A
#
# COMPACT_ATOMS: atom_id res chain seq x y z
N MET A 1 -14.99 23.56 9.10
CA MET A 1 -14.69 23.53 7.67
C MET A 1 -14.27 24.89 7.21
N ASN A 2 -13.63 25.05 6.07
CA ASN A 2 -13.88 26.26 5.35
C ASN A 2 -13.63 26.05 3.90
N ALA A 3 -14.56 26.51 3.10
CA ALA A 3 -14.37 26.61 1.68
C ALA A 3 -14.07 28.07 1.34
N LEU A 4 -13.21 28.30 0.35
CA LEU A 4 -12.79 29.63 -0.13
C LEU A 4 -11.85 30.43 0.82
N GLY A 5 -11.15 29.77 1.75
CA GLY A 5 -10.15 30.44 2.60
C GLY A 5 -10.66 30.98 3.94
N TYR A 6 -11.33 30.16 4.75
CA TYR A 6 -11.51 30.50 6.18
C TYR A 6 -11.25 29.26 7.10
N THR A 7 -11.84 29.18 8.31
CA THR A 7 -11.81 28.02 9.25
C THR A 7 -13.17 27.79 9.95
N PHE A 8 -13.58 26.53 10.19
CA PHE A 8 -14.67 26.17 11.13
C PHE A 8 -14.25 24.99 11.99
N HIS A 9 -14.61 25.07 13.25
CA HIS A 9 -14.39 24.06 14.28
C HIS A 9 -15.71 23.36 14.64
N ASN A 10 -15.67 22.09 15.02
CA ASN A 10 -16.79 21.31 15.58
C ASN A 10 -18.10 21.37 14.78
N VAL A 11 -18.10 20.89 13.53
CA VAL A 11 -19.31 20.82 12.71
C VAL A 11 -19.68 19.36 12.45
N ASP A 12 -20.92 18.98 12.79
CA ASP A 12 -21.57 17.75 12.33
C ASP A 12 -21.91 17.90 10.83
N TYR A 13 -21.36 17.02 10.00
CA TYR A 13 -21.66 17.00 8.56
C TYR A 13 -23.04 16.39 8.34
N SER A 14 -23.90 17.05 7.56
CA SER A 14 -25.10 16.41 7.00
C SER A 14 -24.74 15.57 5.78
N GLN A 15 -25.54 14.56 5.44
CA GLN A 15 -25.34 13.73 4.23
C GLN A 15 -25.16 14.58 2.97
N GLN A 16 -25.87 15.71 2.87
CA GLN A 16 -25.82 16.61 1.72
C GLN A 16 -24.44 17.31 1.56
N ASN A 17 -23.77 17.64 2.67
CA ASN A 17 -22.43 18.24 2.63
C ASN A 17 -21.37 17.23 2.12
N LEU A 18 -21.56 15.94 2.37
CA LEU A 18 -20.63 14.89 1.93
C LEU A 18 -20.69 14.68 0.40
N TYR A 19 -21.86 14.90 -0.21
CA TYR A 19 -22.03 14.83 -1.67
C TYR A 19 -21.45 16.05 -2.40
N GLU A 20 -21.47 17.24 -1.79
CA GLU A 20 -21.06 18.50 -2.45
C GLU A 20 -19.56 18.81 -2.31
N PHE A 21 -18.90 18.33 -1.24
CA PHE A 21 -17.53 18.76 -0.90
C PHE A 21 -16.44 17.70 -1.08
N GLY A 22 -16.76 16.49 -1.57
CA GLY A 22 -15.79 15.37 -1.66
C GLY A 22 -14.40 15.78 -2.19
N ASP A 23 -14.34 16.42 -3.36
CA ASP A 23 -13.08 16.83 -3.99
C ASP A 23 -12.46 18.13 -3.41
N LYS A 24 -13.17 18.83 -2.52
CA LYS A 24 -12.79 20.14 -1.95
C LYS A 24 -12.63 20.12 -0.43
N ALA A 25 -12.81 18.97 0.21
CA ALA A 25 -12.72 18.83 1.65
C ALA A 25 -11.25 18.86 2.09
N ASP A 26 -10.92 19.77 3.01
CA ASP A 26 -9.65 19.72 3.73
C ASP A 26 -9.74 18.65 4.83
N PHE A 27 -9.12 17.50 4.58
CA PHE A 27 -9.16 16.37 5.49
C PHE A 27 -8.31 16.57 6.75
N SER A 28 -7.43 17.59 6.79
CA SER A 28 -6.62 17.91 7.97
C SER A 28 -7.45 18.47 9.15
N VAL A 29 -8.67 18.95 8.87
CA VAL A 29 -9.56 19.54 9.89
C VAL A 29 -10.63 18.57 10.41
N ILE A 30 -10.74 17.37 9.86
CA ILE A 30 -11.70 16.35 10.30
C ILE A 30 -11.03 15.50 11.40
N LYS A 31 -11.33 15.82 12.67
CA LYS A 31 -10.72 15.14 13.82
C LYS A 31 -11.30 13.73 14.07
N THR A 32 -12.59 13.54 13.82
CA THR A 32 -13.31 12.27 13.99
C THR A 32 -14.51 12.25 13.05
N ILE A 33 -14.69 11.18 12.28
CA ILE A 33 -15.88 10.93 11.45
C ILE A 33 -16.42 9.54 11.82
N ASN A 34 -17.74 9.39 11.94
CA ASN A 34 -18.32 8.08 12.22
C ASN A 34 -18.18 7.15 10.98
N HIS A 35 -18.34 5.85 11.19
CA HIS A 35 -18.09 4.84 10.15
C HIS A 35 -19.01 4.96 8.92
N GLU A 36 -20.28 5.36 9.11
CA GLU A 36 -21.24 5.50 8.01
C GLU A 36 -20.93 6.72 7.14
N ASP A 37 -20.64 7.87 7.77
CA ASP A 37 -20.27 9.10 7.08
C ASP A 37 -18.91 8.98 6.40
N LYS A 38 -17.98 8.21 6.97
CA LYS A 38 -16.70 7.86 6.35
C LYS A 38 -16.92 7.11 5.03
N ASN A 39 -17.72 6.05 5.05
CA ASN A 39 -17.99 5.24 3.85
C ASN A 39 -18.73 6.03 2.76
N LEU A 40 -19.66 6.91 3.17
CA LEU A 40 -20.37 7.79 2.26
C LEU A 40 -19.44 8.84 1.63
N LEU A 41 -18.52 9.39 2.40
CA LEU A 41 -17.54 10.36 1.93
C LEU A 41 -16.53 9.70 0.97
N MET A 42 -16.02 8.51 1.30
CA MET A 42 -15.18 7.70 0.40
C MET A 42 -15.86 7.56 -0.98
N LYS A 43 -17.14 7.15 -1.02
CA LYS A 43 -17.88 6.90 -2.26
C LYS A 43 -18.00 8.07 -3.22
N ASN A 44 -17.89 9.31 -2.74
CA ASN A 44 -18.19 10.52 -3.54
C ASN A 44 -16.94 11.37 -3.85
N THR A 45 -15.74 10.80 -3.70
CA THR A 45 -14.46 11.49 -3.95
C THR A 45 -13.78 10.93 -5.21
N HIS A 46 -13.34 11.81 -6.11
CA HIS A 46 -12.55 11.47 -7.31
C HIS A 46 -11.04 11.55 -7.05
N TYR A 47 -10.63 12.35 -6.07
CA TYR A 47 -9.24 12.50 -5.64
C TYR A 47 -9.13 12.23 -4.14
N TRP A 48 -8.27 11.29 -3.75
CA TRP A 48 -7.99 10.98 -2.33
C TRP A 48 -6.67 11.59 -1.88
N LYS A 49 -6.77 12.69 -1.13
CA LYS A 49 -5.65 13.35 -0.46
C LYS A 49 -5.92 13.39 1.03
N THR A 50 -5.47 12.38 1.76
CA THR A 50 -5.69 12.32 3.20
C THR A 50 -4.38 12.26 3.96
N GLN A 51 -4.24 13.21 4.88
CA GLN A 51 -3.35 13.11 6.03
C GLN A 51 -4.14 12.44 7.18
N PHE A 52 -4.93 11.41 6.85
CA PHE A 52 -5.65 10.63 7.86
C PHE A 52 -4.71 9.55 8.37
N ASP A 53 -4.11 9.78 9.53
CA ASP A 53 -3.84 8.66 10.44
C ASP A 53 -5.20 8.03 10.74
N LEU A 54 -5.60 7.03 9.95
CA LEU A 54 -6.67 6.12 10.33
C LEU A 54 -6.17 5.27 11.51
N ASN A 55 -5.98 5.90 12.67
CA ASN A 55 -6.06 5.29 14.00
C ASN A 55 -7.50 4.81 14.29
N ASP A 56 -8.26 4.51 13.23
CA ASP A 56 -9.55 3.85 13.29
C ASP A 56 -9.28 2.39 13.66
N THR A 57 -9.57 2.09 14.92
CA THR A 57 -9.37 0.78 15.51
C THR A 57 -10.43 -0.24 15.10
N PHE A 58 -11.37 0.09 14.21
CA PHE A 58 -12.48 -0.79 13.84
C PHE A 58 -12.48 -1.25 12.39
N THR A 59 -11.81 -0.54 11.49
CA THR A 59 -11.83 -0.91 10.05
C THR A 59 -10.96 -2.14 9.79
N GLU A 60 -11.60 -3.32 9.64
CA GLU A 60 -10.89 -4.57 9.28
C GLU A 60 -10.68 -4.73 7.77
N LYS A 61 -11.52 -4.09 6.94
CA LYS A 61 -11.44 -4.15 5.47
C LYS A 61 -11.54 -2.75 4.89
N PHE A 62 -10.64 -2.43 3.97
CA PHE A 62 -10.63 -1.19 3.22
C PHE A 62 -10.84 -1.48 1.74
N GLU A 63 -11.93 -0.96 1.19
CA GLU A 63 -12.24 -1.02 -0.24
C GLU A 63 -12.13 0.37 -0.84
N MET A 64 -11.37 0.50 -1.94
CA MET A 64 -11.33 1.73 -2.72
C MET A 64 -12.71 2.02 -3.36
N PRO A 65 -13.23 3.25 -3.24
CA PRO A 65 -14.35 3.75 -4.02
C PRO A 65 -14.13 3.63 -5.53
N SER A 66 -15.18 3.27 -6.26
CA SER A 66 -15.19 3.05 -7.71
C SER A 66 -14.68 4.21 -8.59
N GLN A 67 -14.58 5.42 -8.03
CA GLN A 67 -14.23 6.65 -8.76
C GLN A 67 -12.79 7.13 -8.55
N ILE A 68 -12.00 6.46 -7.70
CA ILE A 68 -10.64 6.91 -7.37
C ILE A 68 -9.63 6.23 -8.29
N GLU A 69 -9.05 7.01 -9.21
CA GLU A 69 -8.04 6.53 -10.15
C GLU A 69 -6.60 6.71 -9.64
N THR A 70 -6.37 7.60 -8.68
CA THR A 70 -5.03 7.95 -8.17
C THR A 70 -5.03 8.22 -6.66
N LEU A 71 -4.06 7.62 -5.94
CA LEU A 71 -3.78 7.91 -4.54
C LEU A 71 -2.63 8.91 -4.45
N GLU A 72 -2.89 10.22 -4.40
CA GLU A 72 -1.82 11.23 -4.38
C GLU A 72 -1.13 11.35 -3.01
N TYR A 73 -1.87 11.20 -1.91
CA TYR A 73 -1.32 11.16 -0.56
C TYR A 73 -2.28 10.37 0.31
N CYS A 74 -2.01 9.08 0.45
CA CYS A 74 -2.64 8.24 1.45
C CYS A 74 -1.54 7.88 2.45
N LYS A 75 -1.77 7.99 3.76
CA LYS A 75 -0.90 7.39 4.78
C LYS A 75 -1.78 6.66 5.75
N LEU A 76 -2.15 5.44 5.43
CA LEU A 76 -2.99 4.61 6.27
C LEU A 76 -2.12 3.81 7.23
N ALA A 77 -1.86 4.39 8.40
CA ALA A 77 -1.39 3.64 9.56
C ALA A 77 -2.59 3.12 10.34
N SER A 78 -2.96 1.85 10.15
CA SER A 78 -4.05 1.21 10.90
C SER A 78 -3.62 -0.12 11.51
N TYR A 79 -3.83 -0.24 12.81
CA TYR A 79 -3.55 -1.43 13.59
C TYR A 79 -4.71 -2.44 13.60
N ASN A 80 -5.76 -2.28 12.79
CA ASN A 80 -6.83 -3.28 12.69
C ASN A 80 -7.15 -3.68 11.25
N LEU A 81 -6.58 -2.96 10.27
CA LEU A 81 -6.78 -3.26 8.87
C LEU A 81 -6.20 -4.64 8.51
N ARG A 82 -7.06 -5.54 8.00
CA ARG A 82 -6.71 -6.91 7.58
C ARG A 82 -6.71 -7.07 6.07
N GLU A 83 -7.53 -6.32 5.35
CA GLU A 83 -7.60 -6.41 3.89
C GLU A 83 -7.64 -5.03 3.24
N VAL A 84 -6.86 -4.85 2.18
CA VAL A 84 -6.84 -3.65 1.33
C VAL A 84 -7.20 -4.05 -0.09
N ASP A 85 -8.19 -3.38 -0.67
CA ASP A 85 -8.51 -3.47 -2.09
C ASP A 85 -8.20 -2.14 -2.78
N VAL A 86 -7.10 -2.14 -3.56
CA VAL A 86 -6.65 -1.05 -4.43
C VAL A 86 -6.72 -1.44 -5.91
N SER A 87 -7.68 -2.31 -6.26
CA SER A 87 -7.93 -2.76 -7.64
C SER A 87 -8.25 -1.63 -8.62
N LEU A 88 -8.71 -0.48 -8.12
CA LEU A 88 -9.08 0.69 -8.89
C LEU A 88 -7.96 1.73 -9.00
N VAL A 89 -6.93 1.61 -8.15
CA VAL A 89 -5.80 2.54 -8.18
C VAL A 89 -5.01 2.28 -9.46
N SER A 90 -5.13 3.20 -10.40
CA SER A 90 -4.42 3.15 -11.65
C SER A 90 -3.01 3.67 -11.45
N LYS A 91 -2.04 3.05 -12.15
CA LYS A 91 -0.66 3.53 -12.30
C LYS A 91 0.23 3.51 -11.05
N LYS A 92 -0.17 4.04 -9.89
CA LYS A 92 0.76 4.21 -8.76
C LYS A 92 0.13 4.15 -7.36
N ILE A 93 0.78 3.42 -6.46
CA ILE A 93 0.60 3.51 -5.01
C ILE A 93 1.74 4.34 -4.44
N ASN A 94 1.40 5.39 -3.71
CA ASN A 94 2.36 6.39 -3.24
C ASN A 94 3.10 5.97 -1.96
N GLU A 95 4.15 6.73 -1.66
CA GLU A 95 5.01 6.55 -0.50
C GLU A 95 4.20 6.44 0.81
N SER A 96 4.55 5.44 1.62
CA SER A 96 3.93 5.16 2.93
C SER A 96 2.39 4.95 2.92
N SER A 97 1.78 4.61 1.77
CA SER A 97 0.31 4.49 1.64
C SER A 97 -0.38 3.61 2.67
N PHE A 98 0.26 2.50 3.04
CA PHE A 98 -0.19 1.52 4.03
C PHE A 98 0.93 1.23 5.04
N TYR A 99 1.66 2.28 5.44
CA TYR A 99 2.73 2.18 6.44
C TYR A 99 2.17 1.76 7.80
N ASN A 100 2.84 0.84 8.51
CA ASN A 100 2.42 0.32 9.82
C ASN A 100 1.04 -0.37 9.85
N THR A 101 0.58 -0.96 8.75
CA THR A 101 -0.61 -1.82 8.77
C THR A 101 -0.30 -3.21 9.33
N HIS A 102 0.02 -3.30 10.62
CA HIS A 102 0.57 -4.49 11.27
C HIS A 102 -0.26 -5.77 11.07
N PHE A 103 -1.58 -5.63 10.98
CA PHE A 103 -2.52 -6.75 10.86
C PHE A 103 -2.99 -6.99 9.43
N LEU A 104 -2.46 -6.28 8.43
CA LEU A 104 -2.80 -6.47 7.03
C LEU A 104 -2.41 -7.87 6.59
N GLN A 105 -3.37 -8.64 6.10
CA GLN A 105 -3.21 -10.03 5.66
C GLN A 105 -3.30 -10.16 4.14
N LYS A 106 -4.04 -9.26 3.48
CA LYS A 106 -4.34 -9.34 2.05
C LYS A 106 -4.35 -7.97 1.40
N VAL A 107 -3.73 -7.89 0.22
CA VAL A 107 -3.80 -6.71 -0.67
C VAL A 107 -4.23 -7.16 -2.05
N THR A 108 -5.18 -6.45 -2.64
CA THR A 108 -5.62 -6.65 -4.03
C THR A 108 -5.18 -5.45 -4.85
N PHE A 109 -4.37 -5.68 -5.89
CA PHE A 109 -3.84 -4.62 -6.76
C PHE A 109 -4.60 -4.51 -8.07
N SER A 110 -4.56 -3.33 -8.68
CA SER A 110 -5.02 -3.12 -10.06
C SER A 110 -4.12 -3.85 -11.05
N ASN A 111 -4.71 -4.43 -12.09
CA ASN A 111 -3.97 -5.00 -13.22
C ASN A 111 -3.26 -3.94 -14.10
N THR A 112 -3.49 -2.65 -13.82
CA THR A 112 -2.85 -1.51 -14.51
C THR A 112 -1.86 -0.75 -13.62
N LEU A 113 -1.61 -1.23 -12.41
CA LEU A 113 -0.68 -0.62 -11.48
C LEU A 113 0.76 -0.77 -12.01
N GLU A 114 1.48 0.34 -12.14
CA GLU A 114 2.85 0.37 -12.68
C GLU A 114 3.91 0.55 -11.58
N GLU A 115 3.58 1.27 -10.50
CA GLU A 115 4.55 1.61 -9.45
C GLU A 115 3.95 1.42 -8.05
N ILE A 116 4.74 0.85 -7.14
CA ILE A 116 4.51 0.91 -5.70
C ILE A 116 5.72 1.61 -5.09
N ASP A 117 5.52 2.74 -4.44
CA ASP A 117 6.62 3.59 -3.98
C ASP A 117 7.17 3.21 -2.59
N GLU A 118 8.09 4.05 -2.10
CA GLU A 118 8.86 3.82 -0.88
C GLU A 118 7.96 3.58 0.35
N GLU A 119 8.31 2.57 1.15
CA GLU A 119 7.62 2.22 2.40
C GLU A 119 6.09 1.98 2.31
N ALA A 120 5.54 1.79 1.10
CA ALA A 120 4.09 1.74 0.89
C ALA A 120 3.38 0.66 1.73
N PHE A 121 4.04 -0.45 2.07
CA PHE A 121 3.52 -1.51 2.93
C PHE A 121 4.48 -1.85 4.08
N PHE A 122 5.33 -0.91 4.47
CA PHE A 122 6.31 -1.09 5.55
C PHE A 122 5.63 -1.54 6.83
N ASN A 123 6.22 -2.48 7.56
CA ASN A 123 5.68 -3.06 8.79
C ASN A 123 4.30 -3.73 8.65
N SER A 124 3.96 -4.27 7.47
CA SER A 124 2.77 -5.13 7.33
C SER A 124 3.04 -6.54 7.88
N PHE A 125 3.16 -6.67 9.21
CA PHE A 125 3.68 -7.87 9.89
C PHE A 125 2.89 -9.15 9.58
N SER A 126 1.59 -9.03 9.31
CA SER A 126 0.67 -10.17 9.10
C SER A 126 0.46 -10.54 7.63
N LEU A 127 1.10 -9.84 6.69
CA LEU A 127 0.88 -10.03 5.25
C LEU A 127 1.51 -11.35 4.84
N LYS A 128 0.70 -12.31 4.36
CA LYS A 128 1.18 -13.69 4.09
C LYS A 128 1.64 -13.91 2.66
N SER A 129 0.99 -13.27 1.72
CA SER A 129 1.27 -13.44 0.29
C SER A 129 0.90 -12.18 -0.47
N VAL A 130 1.67 -11.89 -1.52
CA VAL A 130 1.46 -10.73 -2.39
C VAL A 130 1.50 -11.18 -3.84
N THR A 131 0.48 -10.81 -4.61
CA THR A 131 0.45 -11.00 -6.06
C THR A 131 0.63 -9.64 -6.73
N LEU A 132 1.84 -9.37 -7.21
CA LEU A 132 2.18 -8.15 -7.93
C LEU A 132 1.65 -8.22 -9.38
N PRO A 133 1.02 -7.15 -9.88
CA PRO A 133 0.38 -7.16 -11.21
C PRO A 133 1.40 -7.22 -12.35
N GLN A 134 0.97 -7.76 -13.50
CA GLN A 134 1.83 -7.91 -14.68
C GLN A 134 2.34 -6.58 -15.23
N SER A 135 1.57 -5.50 -15.07
CA SER A 135 1.96 -4.14 -15.49
C SER A 135 3.02 -3.50 -14.60
N LEU A 136 3.35 -4.11 -13.45
CA LEU A 136 4.24 -3.49 -12.47
C LEU A 136 5.66 -3.34 -13.05
N LYS A 137 6.21 -2.14 -12.88
CA LYS A 137 7.55 -1.73 -13.31
C LYS A 137 8.50 -1.52 -12.14
N LYS A 138 7.97 -1.13 -10.96
CA LYS A 138 8.81 -0.77 -9.80
C LYS A 138 8.17 -1.17 -8.48
N VAL A 139 9.00 -1.74 -7.60
CA VAL A 139 8.77 -1.87 -6.15
C VAL A 139 9.79 -0.97 -5.44
N GLY A 140 9.31 0.03 -4.71
CA GLY A 140 10.11 1.08 -4.08
C GLY A 140 10.95 0.62 -2.89
N LYS A 141 11.80 1.53 -2.42
CA LYS A 141 12.70 1.29 -1.29
C LYS A 141 11.90 0.88 -0.05
N GLN A 142 12.32 -0.18 0.62
CA GLN A 142 11.66 -0.68 1.85
C GLN A 142 10.15 -0.95 1.74
N CYS A 143 9.60 -1.08 0.52
CA CYS A 143 8.16 -1.17 0.26
C CYS A 143 7.46 -2.26 1.09
N PHE A 144 8.04 -3.46 1.17
CA PHE A 144 7.56 -4.58 1.99
C PHE A 144 8.57 -4.94 3.10
N ALA A 145 9.36 -3.98 3.57
CA ALA A 145 10.28 -4.24 4.66
C ALA A 145 9.49 -4.55 5.94
N ASN A 146 10.03 -5.48 6.74
CA ASN A 146 9.44 -6.02 7.95
C ASN A 146 8.09 -6.73 7.75
N CYS A 147 7.75 -7.21 6.55
CA CYS A 147 6.61 -8.12 6.37
C CYS A 147 6.96 -9.53 6.90
N TYR A 148 7.04 -9.68 8.23
CA TYR A 148 7.58 -10.88 8.89
C TYR A 148 6.83 -12.17 8.52
N SER A 149 5.53 -12.10 8.25
CA SER A 149 4.71 -13.26 7.86
C SER A 149 4.68 -13.53 6.35
N LEU A 150 5.36 -12.72 5.53
CA LEU A 150 5.29 -12.84 4.08
C LEU A 150 6.01 -14.10 3.64
N GLU A 151 5.27 -15.07 3.12
CA GLU A 151 5.80 -16.38 2.69
C GLU A 151 6.05 -16.44 1.18
N SER A 152 5.25 -15.71 0.39
CA SER A 152 5.27 -15.81 -1.06
C SER A 152 4.98 -14.48 -1.77
N VAL A 153 5.76 -14.20 -2.82
CA VAL A 153 5.57 -13.08 -3.72
C VAL A 153 5.46 -13.58 -5.16
N PHE A 154 4.30 -13.40 -5.76
CA PHE A 154 4.03 -13.78 -7.15
C PHE A 154 4.12 -12.54 -8.04
N CYS A 155 4.85 -12.62 -9.15
CA CYS A 155 4.90 -11.57 -10.16
C CYS A 155 5.23 -12.18 -11.52
N GLU A 156 4.39 -11.93 -12.52
CA GLU A 156 4.63 -12.40 -13.89
C GLU A 156 5.50 -11.42 -14.70
N SER A 157 5.63 -10.18 -14.24
CA SER A 157 6.49 -9.18 -14.87
C SER A 157 7.96 -9.53 -14.67
N LYS A 158 8.71 -9.61 -15.76
CA LYS A 158 10.15 -9.93 -15.75
C LYS A 158 11.05 -8.70 -15.63
N GLU A 159 10.48 -7.51 -15.79
CA GLU A 159 11.23 -6.26 -15.89
C GLU A 159 10.99 -5.34 -14.67
N VAL A 160 10.46 -5.90 -13.57
CA VAL A 160 10.29 -5.14 -12.32
C VAL A 160 11.66 -4.75 -11.76
N LEU A 161 11.81 -3.47 -11.46
CA LEU A 161 12.89 -2.95 -10.62
C LEU A 161 12.52 -3.10 -9.14
N TYR A 162 13.30 -3.89 -8.42
CA TYR A 162 13.21 -4.02 -6.97
C TYR A 162 14.26 -3.11 -6.32
N ASP A 163 13.80 -2.02 -5.71
CA ASP A 163 14.66 -1.04 -5.07
C ASP A 163 15.24 -1.56 -3.74
N SER A 164 16.11 -0.77 -3.14
CA SER A 164 16.93 -1.17 -2.00
C SER A 164 16.05 -1.63 -0.83
N GLN A 165 16.40 -2.77 -0.23
CA GLN A 165 15.74 -3.31 0.97
C GLN A 165 14.23 -3.54 0.84
N CYS A 166 13.66 -3.65 -0.37
CA CYS A 166 12.21 -3.71 -0.53
C CYS A 166 11.54 -4.93 0.11
N PHE A 167 12.29 -5.99 0.44
CA PHE A 167 11.83 -7.15 1.23
C PHE A 167 12.69 -7.39 2.48
N MET A 168 13.41 -6.38 2.99
CA MET A 168 14.23 -6.53 4.19
C MET A 168 13.43 -7.11 5.37
N ASN A 169 14.02 -8.04 6.11
CA ASN A 169 13.42 -8.72 7.26
C ASN A 169 12.13 -9.50 6.95
N CYS A 170 11.87 -9.89 5.69
CA CYS A 170 10.81 -10.86 5.40
C CYS A 170 11.27 -12.27 5.80
N PHE A 171 11.39 -12.53 7.10
CA PHE A 171 12.02 -13.73 7.66
C PHE A 171 11.40 -15.04 7.16
N ASN A 172 10.10 -15.03 6.85
CA ASN A 172 9.35 -16.19 6.37
C ASN A 172 9.25 -16.30 4.84
N LEU A 173 9.87 -15.38 4.08
CA LEU A 173 9.77 -15.37 2.62
C LEU A 173 10.48 -16.60 2.05
N LYS A 174 9.70 -17.57 1.57
CA LYS A 174 10.19 -18.84 0.99
C LYS A 174 10.26 -18.79 -0.52
N PHE A 175 9.38 -18.01 -1.15
CA PHE A 175 9.22 -17.97 -2.59
C PHE A 175 9.04 -16.55 -3.10
N ILE A 176 9.78 -16.21 -4.14
CA ILE A 176 9.47 -15.08 -5.00
C ILE A 176 9.61 -15.53 -6.46
N SER A 177 8.73 -15.01 -7.33
CA SER A 177 8.82 -15.23 -8.77
C SER A 177 10.17 -14.77 -9.33
N LYS A 178 10.49 -15.16 -10.57
CA LYS A 178 11.79 -14.84 -11.17
C LYS A 178 12.00 -13.32 -11.21
N VAL A 179 13.12 -12.86 -10.64
CA VAL A 179 13.48 -11.44 -10.57
C VAL A 179 14.63 -11.12 -11.51
N LYS A 180 14.84 -9.84 -11.86
CA LYS A 180 15.92 -9.43 -12.76
C LYS A 180 16.68 -8.22 -12.23
N HIS A 181 16.02 -7.09 -12.05
CA HIS A 181 16.66 -5.83 -11.66
C HIS A 181 16.58 -5.63 -10.15
N LEU A 182 17.65 -5.99 -9.43
CA LEU A 182 17.74 -5.91 -7.97
C LEU A 182 18.74 -4.82 -7.55
N LYS A 183 18.34 -3.91 -6.66
CA LYS A 183 19.27 -2.98 -5.99
C LYS A 183 19.86 -3.60 -4.70
N SER A 184 20.51 -2.77 -3.88
CA SER A 184 21.21 -3.20 -2.67
C SER A 184 20.27 -3.84 -1.64
N CYS A 185 20.70 -4.99 -1.11
CA CYS A 185 20.10 -5.61 0.09
C CYS A 185 18.58 -5.90 -0.02
N VAL A 186 18.06 -6.15 -1.24
CA VAL A 186 16.62 -6.41 -1.49
C VAL A 186 16.04 -7.45 -0.52
N PHE A 187 16.79 -8.54 -0.26
CA PHE A 187 16.39 -9.67 0.59
C PHE A 187 17.18 -9.77 1.90
N TRP A 188 17.67 -8.65 2.43
CA TRP A 188 18.43 -8.66 3.69
C TRP A 188 17.62 -9.30 4.83
N CYS A 189 18.19 -10.30 5.52
CA CYS A 189 17.52 -11.09 6.56
C CYS A 189 16.27 -11.85 6.09
N CYS A 190 16.17 -12.22 4.81
CA CYS A 190 15.14 -13.15 4.34
C CYS A 190 15.57 -14.61 4.58
N ASN A 191 15.72 -15.00 5.84
CA ASN A 191 16.36 -16.25 6.26
C ASN A 191 15.68 -17.54 5.74
N SER A 192 14.40 -17.48 5.37
CA SER A 192 13.66 -18.64 4.81
C SER A 192 13.77 -18.77 3.29
N LEU A 193 14.40 -17.82 2.60
CA LEU A 193 14.45 -17.80 1.14
C LEU A 193 15.46 -18.84 0.64
N SER A 194 15.00 -20.05 0.37
CA SER A 194 15.88 -21.17 0.01
C SER A 194 16.27 -21.21 -1.47
N CYS A 195 15.51 -20.56 -2.36
CA CYS A 195 15.76 -20.58 -3.80
C CYS A 195 15.33 -19.24 -4.42
N LEU A 196 16.24 -18.62 -5.18
CA LEU A 196 15.99 -17.41 -5.95
C LEU A 196 16.40 -17.66 -7.40
N THR A 197 15.49 -17.38 -8.34
CA THR A 197 15.81 -17.43 -9.78
C THR A 197 15.97 -16.01 -10.31
N ILE A 198 17.18 -15.66 -10.75
CA ILE A 198 17.50 -14.35 -11.34
C ILE A 198 17.60 -14.50 -12.87
N LEU A 199 16.93 -13.62 -13.63
CA LEU A 199 16.88 -13.62 -15.11
C LEU A 199 18.04 -12.84 -15.77
N GLU A 200 19.25 -13.00 -15.26
CA GLU A 200 20.45 -12.47 -15.91
C GLU A 200 21.08 -13.50 -16.87
N THR A 201 21.77 -13.01 -17.89
CA THR A 201 22.71 -13.82 -18.67
C THR A 201 23.81 -14.33 -17.75
N LEU A 202 23.77 -15.63 -17.43
CA LEU A 202 24.81 -16.40 -16.73
C LEU A 202 25.21 -15.82 -15.37
N ASN A 203 24.48 -16.18 -14.31
CA ASN A 203 25.06 -16.64 -13.04
C ASN A 203 23.95 -17.11 -12.08
N VAL A 204 23.87 -18.42 -11.86
CA VAL A 204 23.13 -19.00 -10.74
C VAL A 204 23.99 -18.80 -9.49
N PHE A 205 23.83 -17.69 -8.78
CA PHE A 205 24.45 -17.52 -7.45
C PHE A 205 23.50 -18.01 -6.36
N LEU A 206 23.95 -19.03 -5.63
CA LEU A 206 23.48 -19.30 -4.27
C LEU A 206 24.06 -18.24 -3.32
N ILE A 207 23.17 -17.42 -2.77
CA ILE A 207 23.09 -16.89 -1.40
C ILE A 207 24.44 -16.80 -0.63
N ALA A 208 24.91 -15.56 -0.42
CA ALA A 208 25.86 -15.24 0.66
C ALA A 208 25.45 -14.02 1.51
N CYS A 209 24.25 -13.45 1.29
CA CYS A 209 23.75 -12.30 2.07
C CYS A 209 22.24 -12.36 2.32
N LEU A 210 21.71 -13.55 2.65
CA LEU A 210 20.43 -13.64 3.36
C LEU A 210 20.69 -13.41 4.84
#